data_AF-A0A803W2Z6-F1
#
_entry.id   AF-A0A803W2Z6-F1
#
_cell.length_a   1.000
_cell.length_b   1.000
_cell.length_c   1.000
_cell.angle_alpha   90.00
_cell.angle_beta   90.00
_cell.angle_gamma   90.00
#
_symmetry.space_group_name_H-M   'P 1'
#
loop_
_entity.id
_entity.type
_entity.pdbx_description
1 polymer ?
#
loop_
_entity_poly.entity_id
_entity_poly.type
_entity_poly.pdbx_seq_one_letter_code
_entity_poly.pdbx_strand_id
1 'polypeptide(L)'
;MCQFSFFFIGSAQLILIGTSVIEKSGCNETVVLPCHVTNLRQKNENAMFVIWKKEGDTIFSYRGGNKKYNVDNSFSSAKFLHPENLTDGDASLVLSSKQAVVGNYSCEVTESNREGELRMELRNGSGSWFLLVERAVIVSLVILLVILCAAQLTFIGLKYEIESQRKVCIIVALVIFAVVAAVGAALFIQDGYTVQNQAGLGLMVIPAVILVPLQYVMFGIVFDSQLQATLALIGLKLLGFIIAVVGFALCVPACPPLHGSVLIAGIAIMAIASLLSLAYVFIMGSRMKDHPRPGMQKE
;
A
#
# COMPACT_ATOMS: atom_id res chain seq x y z
N MET A 1 41.00 -66.57 12.49
CA MET A 1 39.58 -66.19 12.38
C MET A 1 39.51 -64.84 11.67
N CYS A 2 39.14 -64.85 10.40
CA CYS A 2 38.91 -63.60 9.65
C CYS A 2 37.57 -63.03 10.06
N GLN A 3 37.60 -61.87 10.72
CA GLN A 3 36.40 -61.10 11.06
C GLN A 3 35.99 -60.34 9.79
N PHE A 4 34.93 -60.82 9.15
CA PHE A 4 34.26 -60.12 8.06
C PHE A 4 33.60 -58.85 8.62
N SER A 5 34.22 -57.70 8.40
CA SER A 5 33.53 -56.42 8.54
C SER A 5 32.61 -56.24 7.33
N PHE A 6 31.31 -56.45 7.53
CA PHE A 6 30.28 -56.02 6.59
C PHE A 6 30.26 -54.48 6.56
N PHE A 7 30.84 -53.88 5.53
CA PHE A 7 30.53 -52.51 5.14
C PHE A 7 29.15 -52.52 4.45
N PHE A 8 28.11 -52.07 5.15
CA PHE A 8 26.87 -51.68 4.48
C PHE A 8 27.12 -50.36 3.73
N ILE A 9 27.09 -50.44 2.40
CA ILE A 9 27.27 -49.35 1.45
C ILE A 9 25.93 -48.63 1.24
N GLY A 10 25.91 -47.32 1.54
CA GLY A 10 25.20 -46.27 0.82
C GLY A 10 23.67 -46.27 0.83
N SER A 11 23.05 -45.55 1.78
CA SER A 11 21.69 -45.04 1.58
C SER A 11 21.72 -43.96 0.51
N ALA A 12 21.08 -44.20 -0.63
CA ALA A 12 21.04 -43.24 -1.73
C ALA A 12 20.08 -42.08 -1.39
N GLN A 13 20.61 -40.93 -0.97
CA GLN A 13 19.82 -39.77 -0.57
C GLN A 13 19.05 -39.14 -1.77
N LEU A 14 17.89 -38.54 -1.51
CA LEU A 14 17.16 -37.72 -2.48
C LEU A 14 17.73 -36.29 -2.50
N ILE A 15 17.76 -35.69 -3.70
CA ILE A 15 18.24 -34.32 -3.92
C ILE A 15 17.04 -33.43 -4.15
N LEU A 16 16.80 -32.52 -3.20
CA LEU A 16 15.72 -31.55 -3.24
C LEU A 16 16.25 -30.18 -3.67
N ILE A 17 15.54 -29.52 -4.57
CA ILE A 17 15.78 -28.14 -5.00
C ILE A 17 14.64 -27.28 -4.49
N GLY A 18 15.00 -26.13 -3.93
CA GLY A 18 14.07 -25.07 -3.62
C GLY A 18 14.82 -23.83 -3.13
N THR A 19 14.05 -22.81 -2.76
CA THR A 19 14.58 -21.53 -2.27
C THR A 19 14.82 -21.59 -0.77
N SER A 20 16.02 -21.22 -0.32
CA SER A 20 16.38 -21.21 1.10
C SER A 20 15.67 -20.10 1.89
N VAL A 21 15.27 -19.02 1.24
CA VAL A 21 14.52 -17.91 1.85
C VAL A 21 13.31 -17.59 0.97
N ILE A 22 12.15 -17.46 1.59
CA ILE A 22 10.89 -17.11 0.94
C ILE A 22 10.36 -15.86 1.62
N GLU A 23 10.01 -14.87 0.82
CA GLU A 23 9.41 -13.64 1.32
C GLU A 23 7.90 -13.68 1.14
N LYS A 24 7.19 -13.51 2.25
CA LYS A 24 5.75 -13.34 2.27
C LYS A 24 5.41 -11.86 2.32
N SER A 25 4.67 -11.36 1.35
CA SER A 25 4.08 -10.04 1.44
C SER A 25 2.77 -10.09 2.24
N GLY A 26 2.41 -8.99 2.92
CA GLY A 26 1.10 -8.87 3.57
C GLY A 26 -0.09 -8.91 2.60
N CYS A 27 0.16 -8.77 1.29
CA CYS A 27 -0.86 -8.80 0.24
C CYS A 27 -1.12 -10.20 -0.33
N ASN A 28 -0.16 -11.12 -0.24
CA ASN A 28 -0.33 -12.45 -0.82
C ASN A 28 -1.44 -13.18 -0.06
N GLU A 29 -2.50 -13.64 -0.74
CA GLU A 29 -3.57 -14.44 -0.11
C GLU A 29 -3.09 -15.84 0.26
N THR A 30 -2.15 -16.37 -0.52
CA THR A 30 -1.53 -17.67 -0.34
C THR A 30 -0.01 -17.56 -0.45
N VAL A 31 0.69 -18.41 0.29
CA VAL A 31 2.14 -18.57 0.26
C VAL A 31 2.45 -19.95 -0.28
N VAL A 32 3.36 -20.00 -1.26
CA VAL A 32 3.85 -21.26 -1.82
C VAL A 32 5.24 -21.54 -1.25
N LEU A 33 5.41 -22.71 -0.67
CA LEU A 33 6.67 -23.25 -0.19
C LEU A 33 7.16 -24.27 -1.23
N PRO A 34 8.14 -23.93 -2.09
CA PRO A 34 8.60 -24.80 -3.16
C PRO A 34 9.44 -25.95 -2.60
N CYS A 35 9.16 -27.16 -3.07
CA CYS A 35 9.94 -28.35 -2.74
C CYS A 35 9.94 -29.30 -3.94
N HIS A 36 11.07 -29.40 -4.64
CA HIS A 36 11.16 -30.22 -5.86
C HIS A 36 12.24 -31.29 -5.76
N VAL A 37 11.90 -32.56 -5.95
CA VAL A 37 12.84 -33.68 -5.96
C VAL A 37 13.35 -33.92 -7.39
N THR A 38 14.67 -33.96 -7.57
CA THR A 38 15.27 -34.09 -8.92
C THR A 38 15.64 -35.51 -9.34
N ASN A 39 15.84 -36.41 -8.37
CA ASN A 39 16.42 -37.73 -8.62
C ASN A 39 15.49 -38.88 -8.17
N LEU A 40 14.18 -38.72 -8.38
CA LEU A 40 13.19 -39.79 -8.21
C LEU A 40 13.46 -40.93 -9.19
N ARG A 41 13.41 -42.18 -8.70
CA ARG A 41 13.71 -43.37 -9.51
C ARG A 41 12.47 -44.22 -9.77
N GLN A 42 11.63 -44.41 -8.77
CA GLN A 42 10.46 -45.27 -8.87
C GLN A 42 9.27 -44.53 -9.47
N LYS A 43 9.18 -43.21 -9.25
CA LYS A 43 8.07 -42.36 -9.74
C LYS A 43 6.68 -42.97 -9.42
N ASN A 44 6.60 -43.61 -8.26
CA ASN A 44 5.41 -44.32 -7.82
C ASN A 44 4.88 -43.66 -6.56
N GLU A 45 3.73 -43.00 -6.69
CA GLU A 45 3.05 -42.30 -5.60
C GLU A 45 2.88 -43.19 -4.35
N ASN A 46 2.55 -44.47 -4.52
CA ASN A 46 2.30 -45.39 -3.40
C ASN A 46 3.55 -45.62 -2.53
N ALA A 47 4.75 -45.43 -3.10
CA ALA A 47 6.01 -45.58 -2.41
C ALA A 47 6.55 -44.25 -1.85
N MET A 48 5.78 -43.16 -1.96
CA MET A 48 6.17 -41.82 -1.52
C MET A 48 5.53 -41.45 -0.19
N PHE A 49 6.32 -40.77 0.63
CA PHE A 49 5.90 -40.14 1.87
C PHE A 49 6.47 -38.73 1.93
N VAL A 50 5.62 -37.75 2.21
CA VAL A 50 6.00 -36.34 2.31
C VAL A 50 5.61 -35.80 3.67
N ILE A 51 6.52 -35.09 4.32
CA ILE A 51 6.29 -34.40 5.59
C ILE A 51 6.73 -32.95 5.43
N TRP A 52 5.87 -32.05 5.86
CA TRP A 52 6.19 -30.65 6.06
C TRP A 52 6.21 -30.35 7.55
N LYS A 53 7.29 -29.70 8.00
CA LYS A 53 7.46 -29.28 9.39
C LYS A 53 7.67 -27.79 9.49
N LYS A 54 7.20 -27.20 10.59
CA LYS A 54 7.55 -25.85 11.05
C LYS A 54 8.27 -25.98 12.37
N GLU A 55 9.49 -25.45 12.46
CA GLU A 55 10.31 -25.48 13.68
C GLU A 55 10.47 -26.90 14.29
N GLY A 56 10.35 -27.95 13.45
CA GLY A 56 10.43 -29.35 13.87
C GLY A 56 9.08 -30.05 14.04
N ASP A 57 7.99 -29.30 14.19
CA ASP A 57 6.65 -29.86 14.36
C ASP A 57 5.99 -30.14 13.00
N THR A 58 5.40 -31.32 12.84
CA THR A 58 4.74 -31.71 11.59
C THR A 58 3.43 -30.95 11.41
N ILE A 59 3.36 -30.12 10.37
CA ILE A 59 2.17 -29.31 10.04
C ILE A 59 1.32 -29.95 8.95
N PHE A 60 1.94 -30.75 8.08
CA PHE A 60 1.28 -31.44 6.98
C PHE A 60 2.06 -32.72 6.65
N SER A 61 1.35 -33.81 6.37
CA SER A 61 1.96 -35.04 5.89
C SER A 61 1.05 -35.78 4.93
N TYR A 62 1.66 -36.45 3.97
CA TYR A 62 1.01 -37.26 2.95
C TYR A 62 1.66 -38.62 2.84
N ARG A 63 0.86 -39.68 2.92
CA ARG A 63 1.29 -41.06 2.70
C ARG A 63 0.60 -41.63 1.47
N GLY A 64 1.36 -41.87 0.40
CA GLY A 64 0.82 -42.32 -0.87
C GLY A 64 0.22 -43.73 -0.81
N GLY A 65 0.83 -44.65 -0.06
CA GLY A 65 0.35 -46.05 0.02
C GLY A 65 -1.09 -46.24 0.48
N ASN A 66 -1.65 -45.28 1.23
CA ASN A 66 -3.07 -45.23 1.61
C ASN A 66 -3.75 -43.91 1.24
N LYS A 67 -3.09 -43.08 0.43
CA LYS A 67 -3.53 -41.74 0.01
C LYS A 67 -4.08 -40.89 1.16
N LYS A 68 -3.43 -40.98 2.34
CA LYS A 68 -3.90 -40.32 3.56
C LYS A 68 -3.16 -39.01 3.78
N TYR A 69 -3.94 -37.95 3.96
CA TYR A 69 -3.46 -36.64 4.40
C TYR A 69 -3.64 -36.52 5.92
N ASN A 70 -2.66 -35.91 6.57
CA ASN A 70 -2.76 -35.49 7.96
C ASN A 70 -2.27 -34.05 8.06
N VAL A 71 -3.16 -33.17 8.49
CA VAL A 71 -2.96 -31.71 8.52
C VAL A 71 -3.21 -31.22 9.92
N ASP A 72 -2.28 -30.45 10.47
CA ASP A 72 -2.45 -29.83 11.78
C ASP A 72 -3.61 -28.81 11.73
N ASN A 73 -4.40 -28.73 12.79
CA ASN A 73 -5.57 -27.84 12.84
C ASN A 73 -5.19 -26.35 12.67
N SER A 74 -4.00 -25.97 13.13
CA SER A 74 -3.43 -24.62 13.00
C SER A 74 -3.04 -24.30 11.55
N PHE A 75 -2.86 -25.33 10.72
CA PHE A 75 -2.47 -25.27 9.30
C PHE A 75 -3.51 -25.90 8.38
N SER A 76 -4.79 -25.88 8.77
CA SER A 76 -5.91 -26.50 8.04
C SER A 76 -6.06 -26.10 6.56
N SER A 77 -5.46 -24.98 6.12
CA SER A 77 -5.42 -24.56 4.71
C SER A 77 -4.32 -25.21 3.88
N ALA A 78 -3.43 -25.99 4.50
CA ALA A 78 -2.30 -26.63 3.85
C ALA A 78 -2.74 -27.67 2.82
N LYS A 79 -2.26 -27.50 1.59
CA LYS A 79 -2.50 -28.43 0.48
C LYS A 79 -1.30 -28.46 -0.45
N PHE A 80 -1.13 -29.54 -1.21
CA PHE A 80 -0.17 -29.52 -2.30
C PHE A 80 -0.55 -28.49 -3.35
N LEU A 81 0.46 -27.89 -3.97
CA LEU A 81 0.27 -27.02 -5.12
C LEU A 81 -0.28 -27.82 -6.32
N HIS A 82 0.38 -28.93 -6.64
CA HIS A 82 0.00 -29.84 -7.72
C HIS A 82 0.05 -31.30 -7.22
N PRO A 83 -1.03 -31.83 -6.61
CA PRO A 83 -1.08 -33.23 -6.17
C PRO A 83 -0.70 -34.24 -7.26
N GLU A 84 -1.09 -33.96 -8.50
CA GLU A 84 -0.84 -34.77 -9.69
C GLU A 84 0.65 -34.85 -10.09
N ASN A 85 1.46 -33.85 -9.73
CA ASN A 85 2.87 -33.78 -10.12
C ASN A 85 3.81 -34.38 -9.05
N LEU A 86 3.27 -35.07 -8.04
CA LEU A 86 4.08 -35.66 -6.99
C LEU A 86 5.05 -36.73 -7.54
N THR A 87 4.61 -37.53 -8.53
CA THR A 87 5.46 -38.52 -9.22
C THR A 87 6.53 -37.89 -10.11
N ASP A 88 6.37 -36.60 -10.45
CA ASP A 88 7.37 -35.80 -11.16
C ASP A 88 8.33 -35.08 -10.20
N GLY A 89 8.06 -35.15 -8.90
CA GLY A 89 8.92 -34.61 -7.85
C GLY A 89 8.44 -33.30 -7.24
N ASP A 90 7.29 -32.77 -7.64
CA ASP A 90 6.73 -31.55 -7.05
C ASP A 90 5.98 -31.89 -5.73
N ALA A 91 6.62 -31.55 -4.61
CA ALA A 91 6.07 -31.68 -3.26
C ALA A 91 5.77 -30.31 -2.63
N SER A 92 5.61 -29.26 -3.46
CA SER A 92 5.40 -27.89 -3.01
C SER A 92 4.09 -27.73 -2.24
N LEU A 93 4.13 -26.95 -1.16
CA LEU A 93 2.99 -26.74 -0.27
C LEU A 93 2.41 -25.34 -0.46
N VAL A 94 1.08 -25.23 -0.47
CA VAL A 94 0.35 -23.97 -0.44
C VAL A 94 -0.30 -23.79 0.91
N LEU A 95 -0.07 -22.63 1.52
CA LEU A 95 -0.68 -22.19 2.77
C LEU A 95 -1.47 -20.91 2.54
N SER A 96 -2.59 -20.73 3.24
CA SER A 96 -3.21 -19.41 3.33
C SER A 96 -2.29 -18.45 4.07
N SER A 97 -2.32 -17.17 3.68
CA SER A 97 -1.50 -16.14 4.29
C SER A 97 -1.72 -16.03 5.79
N LYS A 98 -2.94 -16.24 6.29
CA LYS A 98 -3.23 -16.19 7.73
C LYS A 98 -2.51 -17.30 8.53
N GLN A 99 -2.29 -18.46 7.91
CA GLN A 99 -1.66 -19.62 8.54
C GLN A 99 -0.16 -19.75 8.21
N ALA A 100 0.33 -19.09 7.16
CA ALA A 100 1.74 -19.03 6.82
C ALA A 100 2.51 -18.10 7.79
N VAL A 101 2.87 -18.63 8.96
CA VAL A 101 3.60 -17.91 10.02
C VAL A 101 5.09 -17.87 9.70
N VAL A 102 5.74 -16.73 9.95
CA VAL A 102 7.19 -16.53 9.79
C VAL A 102 7.98 -17.55 10.62
N GLY A 103 9.05 -18.11 10.06
CA GLY A 103 9.90 -19.09 10.74
C GLY A 103 10.54 -20.10 9.80
N ASN A 104 11.15 -21.13 10.39
CA ASN A 104 11.84 -22.17 9.65
C ASN A 104 10.89 -23.30 9.28
N TYR A 105 10.85 -23.64 7.99
CA TYR A 105 10.11 -24.76 7.45
C TYR A 105 11.08 -25.82 6.91
N SER A 106 10.69 -27.08 7.00
CA SER A 106 11.38 -28.17 6.32
C SER A 106 10.41 -29.05 5.53
N CYS A 107 10.86 -29.44 4.34
CA CYS A 107 10.21 -30.42 3.49
C CYS A 107 11.04 -31.70 3.50
N GLU A 108 10.45 -32.80 3.95
CA GLU A 108 11.04 -34.13 3.95
C GLU A 108 10.29 -34.99 2.95
N VAL A 109 11.02 -35.56 1.98
CA VAL A 109 10.45 -36.48 1.00
C VAL A 109 11.17 -37.81 1.10
N THR A 110 10.39 -38.89 1.11
CA THR A 110 10.87 -40.26 1.12
C THR A 110 10.30 -41.01 -0.08
N GLU A 111 11.16 -41.71 -0.83
CA GLU A 111 10.80 -42.67 -1.88
C GLU A 111 11.36 -44.04 -1.49
N SER A 112 10.50 -44.95 -1.01
CA SER A 112 10.91 -46.23 -0.41
C SER A 112 11.94 -46.07 0.73
N ASN A 113 13.22 -46.31 0.45
CA ASN A 113 14.32 -46.25 1.43
C ASN A 113 15.21 -45.02 1.25
N ARG A 114 14.85 -44.12 0.31
CA ARG A 114 15.62 -42.93 -0.04
C ARG A 114 14.93 -41.72 0.55
N GLU A 115 15.65 -40.93 1.33
CA GLU A 115 15.12 -39.77 2.03
C GLU A 115 15.87 -38.51 1.60
N GLY A 116 15.23 -37.36 1.66
CA GLY A 116 15.88 -36.06 1.52
C GLY A 116 15.08 -34.98 2.24
N GLU A 117 15.80 -34.00 2.78
CA GLU A 117 15.25 -32.86 3.52
C GLU A 117 15.71 -31.56 2.85
N LEU A 118 14.79 -30.60 2.72
CA LEU A 118 15.08 -29.23 2.33
C LEU A 118 14.58 -28.28 3.42
N ARG A 119 15.45 -27.38 3.88
CA ARG A 119 15.10 -26.34 4.86
C ARG A 119 14.99 -24.99 4.17
N MET A 120 13.99 -24.22 4.60
CA MET A 120 13.74 -22.87 4.11
C MET A 120 13.25 -21.97 5.24
N GLU A 121 13.56 -20.70 5.14
CA GLU A 121 13.10 -19.68 6.07
C GLU A 121 12.03 -18.81 5.42
N LEU A 122 10.85 -18.76 6.01
CA LEU A 122 9.79 -17.86 5.60
C LEU A 122 9.94 -16.54 6.37
N ARG A 123 10.25 -15.46 5.66
CA ARG A 123 10.37 -14.10 6.21
C ARG A 123 9.23 -13.21 5.73
N ASN A 124 8.96 -12.14 6.47
CA ASN A 124 8.06 -11.11 6.01
C ASN A 124 8.79 -10.23 4.99
N GLY A 125 8.32 -10.21 3.75
CA GLY A 125 8.84 -9.34 2.69
C GLY A 125 8.30 -7.93 2.85
N SER A 126 9.19 -6.94 2.81
CA SER A 126 8.84 -5.53 2.77
C SER A 126 8.47 -5.11 1.36
N GLY A 127 7.28 -5.49 0.87
CA GLY A 127 6.79 -4.91 -0.38
C GLY A 127 6.35 -3.46 -0.15
N SER A 128 6.55 -2.59 -1.15
CA SER A 128 6.11 -1.20 -1.11
C SER A 128 4.71 -1.05 -1.70
N TRP A 129 3.83 -0.36 -0.98
CA TRP A 129 2.46 -0.12 -1.46
C TRP A 129 2.42 0.87 -2.64
N PHE A 130 3.39 1.78 -2.73
CA PHE A 130 3.57 2.71 -3.84
C PHE A 130 5.04 2.73 -4.22
N LEU A 131 5.36 3.09 -5.47
CA LEU A 131 6.75 3.42 -5.81
C LEU A 131 7.21 4.64 -5.01
N LEU A 132 8.50 4.70 -4.69
CA LEU A 132 9.09 5.81 -3.94
C LEU A 132 8.85 7.17 -4.63
N VAL A 133 8.83 7.17 -5.96
CA VAL A 133 8.50 8.34 -6.79
C VAL A 133 7.04 8.77 -6.59
N GLU A 134 6.09 7.83 -6.64
CA GLU A 134 4.67 8.13 -6.44
C GLU A 134 4.40 8.67 -5.04
N ARG A 135 5.06 8.09 -4.02
CA ARG A 135 4.97 8.59 -2.63
C ARG A 135 5.44 10.04 -2.53
N ALA A 136 6.61 10.35 -3.09
CA ALA A 136 7.16 11.69 -3.08
C ALA A 136 6.24 12.69 -3.81
N VAL A 137 5.64 12.29 -4.93
CA VAL A 137 4.68 13.11 -5.68
C VAL A 137 3.44 13.42 -4.85
N ILE A 138 2.83 12.42 -4.20
CA ILE A 138 1.63 12.63 -3.37
C ILE A 138 1.94 13.61 -2.24
N VAL A 139 3.01 13.37 -1.48
CA VAL A 139 3.41 14.24 -0.35
C VAL A 139 3.69 15.66 -0.83
N SER A 140 4.44 15.80 -1.93
CA SER A 140 4.76 17.10 -2.54
C SER A 140 3.50 17.87 -2.97
N LEU A 141 2.54 17.20 -3.62
CA LEU A 141 1.28 17.82 -4.05
C LEU A 141 0.43 18.29 -2.86
N VAL A 142 0.38 17.52 -1.77
CA VAL A 142 -0.35 17.90 -0.56
C VAL A 142 0.30 19.11 0.12
N ILE A 143 1.63 19.14 0.21
CA ILE A 143 2.37 20.30 0.73
C ILE A 143 2.11 21.53 -0.15
N LEU A 144 2.13 21.37 -1.48
CA LEU A 144 1.83 22.44 -2.42
C LEU A 144 0.42 23.01 -2.21
N LEU A 145 -0.58 22.16 -1.94
CA LEU A 145 -1.94 22.60 -1.63
C LEU A 145 -2.00 23.48 -0.37
N VAL A 146 -1.28 23.09 0.70
CA VAL A 146 -1.19 23.89 1.94
C VAL A 146 -0.57 25.26 1.65
N ILE A 147 0.54 25.29 0.91
CA ILE A 147 1.25 26.54 0.57
C ILE A 147 0.38 27.45 -0.28
N LEU A 148 -0.27 26.92 -1.34
CA LEU A 148 -1.15 27.70 -2.20
C LEU A 148 -2.31 28.30 -1.42
N CYS A 149 -2.92 27.54 -0.52
CA CYS A 149 -4.01 28.02 0.31
C CYS A 149 -3.56 29.11 1.30
N ALA A 150 -2.41 28.93 1.96
CA ALA A 150 -1.82 29.93 2.84
C ALA A 150 -1.47 31.24 2.10
N ALA A 151 -0.92 31.13 0.88
CA ALA A 151 -0.59 32.27 0.04
C ALA A 151 -1.83 33.07 -0.35
N GLN A 152 -2.91 32.40 -0.77
CA GLN A 152 -4.18 33.04 -1.08
C GLN A 152 -4.74 33.78 0.14
N LEU A 153 -4.72 33.15 1.32
CA LEU A 153 -5.22 33.77 2.54
C LEU A 153 -4.42 35.00 2.96
N THR A 154 -3.10 34.92 2.83
CA THR A 154 -2.21 36.03 3.13
C THR A 154 -2.50 37.21 2.19
N PHE A 155 -2.67 36.94 0.89
CA PHE A 155 -2.98 38.00 -0.07
C PHE A 155 -4.34 38.65 0.17
N ILE A 156 -5.40 37.86 0.40
CA ILE A 156 -6.73 38.40 0.69
C ILE A 156 -6.70 39.19 2.00
N GLY A 157 -6.07 38.66 3.04
CA GLY A 157 -6.00 39.33 4.35
C GLY A 157 -5.12 40.58 4.40
N LEU A 158 -4.17 40.75 3.48
CA LEU A 158 -3.37 41.97 3.33
C LEU A 158 -4.12 43.07 2.55
N LYS A 159 -5.00 42.68 1.63
CA LYS A 159 -5.61 43.59 0.67
C LYS A 159 -7.05 43.98 1.04
N TYR A 160 -7.79 43.08 1.68
CA TYR A 160 -9.18 43.25 2.06
C TYR A 160 -9.30 43.27 3.58
N GLU A 161 -10.14 44.18 4.08
CA GLU A 161 -10.49 44.22 5.50
C GLU A 161 -11.51 43.13 5.78
N ILE A 162 -11.03 42.02 6.36
CA ILE A 162 -11.86 40.86 6.72
C ILE A 162 -12.32 41.02 8.17
N GLU A 163 -13.58 40.70 8.43
CA GLU A 163 -14.11 40.57 9.78
C GLU A 163 -13.23 39.63 10.64
N SER A 164 -12.80 40.12 11.82
CA SER A 164 -11.83 39.44 12.68
C SER A 164 -12.24 37.99 13.01
N GLN A 165 -13.52 37.75 13.28
CA GLN A 165 -14.05 36.41 13.59
C GLN A 165 -13.90 35.43 12.41
N ARG A 166 -14.26 35.84 11.19
CA ARG A 166 -14.13 35.01 9.99
C ARG A 166 -12.66 34.72 9.67
N LYS A 167 -11.78 35.71 9.85
CA LYS A 167 -10.34 35.57 9.64
C LYS A 167 -9.73 34.51 10.57
N VAL A 168 -10.11 34.53 11.85
CA VAL A 168 -9.65 33.53 12.84
C VAL A 168 -10.12 32.13 12.46
N CYS A 169 -11.41 31.93 12.14
CA CYS A 169 -11.95 30.61 11.76
C CYS A 169 -11.22 29.98 10.57
N ILE A 170 -10.95 30.78 9.55
CA ILE A 170 -10.25 30.35 8.33
C ILE A 170 -8.80 29.94 8.64
N ILE A 171 -8.09 30.74 9.45
CA ILE A 171 -6.70 30.42 9.86
C ILE A 171 -6.67 29.12 10.67
N VAL A 172 -7.59 28.96 11.63
CA VAL A 172 -7.69 27.74 12.44
C VAL A 172 -7.92 26.51 11.56
N ALA A 173 -8.83 26.60 10.59
CA ALA A 173 -9.10 25.50 9.65
C ALA A 173 -7.86 25.13 8.82
N LEU A 174 -7.10 26.12 8.34
CA LEU A 174 -5.87 25.89 7.59
C LEU A 174 -4.79 25.22 8.47
N VAL A 175 -4.62 25.67 9.71
CA VAL A 175 -3.64 25.09 10.65
C VAL A 175 -4.00 23.65 10.97
N ILE A 176 -5.28 23.36 11.24
CA ILE A 176 -5.75 21.98 11.47
C ILE A 176 -5.42 21.10 10.26
N PHE A 177 -5.75 21.56 9.04
CA PHE A 177 -5.44 20.81 7.82
C PHE A 177 -3.93 20.56 7.67
N ALA A 178 -3.09 21.58 7.89
CA ALA A 178 -1.64 21.46 7.78
C ALA A 178 -1.06 20.46 8.80
N VAL A 179 -1.52 20.49 10.05
CA VAL A 179 -1.09 19.55 11.10
C VAL A 179 -1.50 18.12 10.74
N VAL A 180 -2.74 17.91 10.32
CA VAL A 180 -3.23 16.58 9.95
C VAL A 180 -2.49 16.04 8.72
N ALA A 181 -2.23 16.89 7.72
CA ALA A 181 -1.44 16.51 6.54
C ALA A 181 0.01 16.16 6.90
N ALA A 182 0.64 16.88 7.84
CA ALA A 182 1.99 16.59 8.30
C ALA A 182 2.07 15.23 9.03
N VAL A 183 1.10 14.94 9.91
CA VAL A 183 1.00 13.63 10.57
C VAL A 183 0.74 12.53 9.54
N GLY A 184 -0.15 12.77 8.58
CA GLY A 184 -0.43 11.84 7.48
C GLY A 184 0.80 11.52 6.66
N ALA A 185 1.60 12.54 6.29
CA ALA A 185 2.85 12.37 5.57
C ALA A 185 3.88 11.56 6.37
N ALA A 186 4.03 11.84 7.68
CA ALA A 186 4.94 11.11 8.55
C ALA A 186 4.59 9.62 8.66
N LEU A 187 3.28 9.29 8.73
CA LEU A 187 2.81 7.91 8.73
C LEU A 187 2.96 7.24 7.37
N PHE A 188 2.79 7.99 6.28
CA PHE A 188 2.85 7.47 4.92
C PHE A 188 4.27 7.18 4.41
N ILE A 189 5.30 7.80 5.01
CA ILE A 189 6.71 7.56 4.66
C ILE A 189 7.18 6.14 5.05
N GLN A 190 6.52 5.49 6.01
CA GLN A 190 6.95 4.16 6.44
C GLN A 190 6.80 3.14 5.31
N ASP A 191 7.73 2.20 5.18
CA ASP A 191 7.68 1.16 4.15
C ASP A 191 6.85 -0.04 4.62
N GLY A 192 6.17 -0.71 3.68
CA GLY A 192 5.36 -1.90 3.96
C GLY A 192 3.86 -1.76 3.72
N TYR A 193 3.16 -2.87 3.82
CA TYR A 193 1.69 -2.96 3.74
C TYR A 193 1.09 -2.91 5.15
N THR A 194 1.31 -1.80 5.86
CA THR A 194 0.83 -1.62 7.24
C THR A 194 -0.45 -0.78 7.27
N VAL A 195 -1.27 -1.00 8.30
CA VAL A 195 -2.45 -0.17 8.59
C VAL A 195 -2.08 1.30 8.77
N GLN A 196 -0.85 1.58 9.22
CA GLN A 196 -0.31 2.93 9.39
C GLN A 196 -0.17 3.67 8.06
N ASN A 197 0.31 3.01 7.00
CA ASN A 197 0.45 3.63 5.69
C ASN A 197 -0.91 3.99 5.07
N GLN A 198 -1.89 3.10 5.24
CA GLN A 198 -3.27 3.35 4.82
C GLN A 198 -3.90 4.50 5.60
N ALA A 199 -3.69 4.55 6.92
CA ALA A 199 -4.15 5.66 7.75
C ALA A 199 -3.47 6.98 7.33
N GLY A 200 -2.16 6.96 7.05
CA GLY A 200 -1.41 8.13 6.59
C GLY A 200 -1.95 8.70 5.29
N LEU A 201 -2.21 7.85 4.30
CA LEU A 201 -2.83 8.26 3.04
C LEU A 201 -4.23 8.83 3.24
N GLY A 202 -5.05 8.19 4.09
CA GLY A 202 -6.39 8.67 4.44
C GLY A 202 -6.35 10.04 5.12
N LEU A 203 -5.41 10.26 6.04
CA LEU A 203 -5.18 11.52 6.74
C LEU A 203 -4.72 12.64 5.79
N MET A 204 -4.11 12.32 4.65
CA MET A 204 -3.78 13.34 3.65
C MET A 204 -4.96 13.68 2.72
N VAL A 205 -5.77 12.68 2.35
CA VAL A 205 -6.82 12.86 1.32
C VAL A 205 -8.15 13.32 1.93
N ILE A 206 -8.60 12.71 3.02
CA ILE A 206 -9.93 12.98 3.59
C ILE A 206 -10.07 14.44 4.08
N PRO A 207 -9.10 15.00 4.82
CA PRO A 207 -9.20 16.37 5.31
C PRO A 207 -9.13 17.42 4.19
N ALA A 208 -8.73 17.05 2.97
CA ALA A 208 -8.72 17.98 1.83
C ALA A 208 -10.11 18.52 1.49
N VAL A 209 -11.18 17.86 1.96
CA VAL A 209 -12.56 18.36 1.86
C VAL A 209 -12.72 19.75 2.50
N ILE A 210 -11.95 20.06 3.55
CA ILE A 210 -11.98 21.34 4.27
C ILE A 210 -11.54 22.49 3.35
N LEU A 211 -10.70 22.22 2.34
CA LEU A 211 -10.21 23.23 1.41
C LEU A 211 -11.29 23.74 0.43
N VAL A 212 -12.35 22.97 0.21
CA VAL A 212 -13.46 23.36 -0.69
C VAL A 212 -14.31 24.49 -0.10
N PRO A 213 -14.91 24.37 1.11
CA PRO A 213 -15.66 25.47 1.72
C PRO A 213 -14.75 26.66 2.03
N LEU A 214 -13.48 26.42 2.36
CA LEU A 214 -12.50 27.49 2.58
C LEU A 214 -12.35 28.35 1.32
N GLN A 215 -12.21 27.72 0.15
CA GLN A 215 -12.13 28.44 -1.12
C GLN A 215 -13.41 29.18 -1.48
N TYR A 216 -14.59 28.61 -1.16
CA TYR A 216 -15.87 29.29 -1.34
C TYR A 216 -15.95 30.59 -0.51
N VAL A 217 -15.60 30.53 0.78
CA VAL A 217 -15.62 31.70 1.67
C VAL A 217 -14.62 32.76 1.20
N MET A 218 -13.40 32.36 0.82
CA MET A 218 -12.37 33.29 0.33
C MET A 218 -12.82 34.04 -0.91
N PHE A 219 -13.48 33.36 -1.85
CA PHE A 219 -14.00 34.01 -3.04
C PHE A 219 -15.18 34.94 -2.76
N GLY A 220 -16.07 34.57 -1.83
CA GLY A 220 -17.18 35.44 -1.42
C GLY A 220 -16.72 36.77 -0.79
N ILE A 221 -15.51 36.82 -0.23
CA ILE A 221 -14.93 38.08 0.28
C ILE A 221 -14.43 38.98 -0.87
N VAL A 222 -13.92 38.39 -1.95
CA VAL A 222 -13.24 39.12 -3.03
C VAL A 222 -14.20 39.54 -4.15
N PHE A 223 -15.28 38.79 -4.38
CA PHE A 223 -16.14 38.97 -5.55
C PHE A 223 -17.62 38.95 -5.18
N ASP A 224 -18.27 40.11 -5.33
CA ASP A 224 -19.74 40.23 -5.24
C ASP A 224 -20.42 40.07 -6.62
N SER A 225 -19.69 40.19 -7.74
CA SER A 225 -20.28 40.36 -9.09
C SER A 225 -19.84 39.37 -10.19
N GLN A 226 -18.73 38.63 -10.02
CA GLN A 226 -18.19 37.76 -11.09
C GLN A 226 -18.35 36.27 -10.76
N LEU A 227 -19.62 35.84 -10.73
CA LEU A 227 -20.05 34.52 -10.23
C LEU A 227 -19.54 33.33 -11.08
N GLN A 228 -19.42 33.50 -12.41
CA GLN A 228 -19.27 32.37 -13.35
C GLN A 228 -17.88 31.70 -13.31
N ALA A 229 -16.80 32.48 -13.35
CA ALA A 229 -15.43 31.94 -13.28
C ALA A 229 -15.12 31.33 -11.90
N THR A 230 -15.67 31.94 -10.86
CA THR A 230 -15.53 31.54 -9.46
C THR A 230 -16.19 30.19 -9.20
N LEU A 231 -17.44 30.02 -9.68
CA LEU A 231 -18.14 28.73 -9.63
C LEU A 231 -17.40 27.64 -10.41
N ALA A 232 -16.83 27.97 -11.58
CA ALA A 232 -16.06 27.00 -12.36
C ALA A 232 -14.81 26.50 -11.62
N LEU A 233 -14.06 27.38 -10.94
CA LEU A 233 -12.87 27.02 -10.17
C LEU A 233 -13.21 26.17 -8.94
N ILE A 234 -14.31 26.49 -8.26
CA ILE A 234 -14.80 25.69 -7.12
C ILE A 234 -15.25 24.31 -7.60
N GLY A 235 -15.99 24.25 -8.72
CA GLY A 235 -16.39 23.00 -9.36
C GLY A 235 -15.20 22.13 -9.75
N LEU A 236 -14.15 22.72 -10.33
CA LEU A 236 -12.92 21.99 -10.69
C LEU A 236 -12.20 21.41 -9.46
N LYS A 237 -12.16 22.16 -8.35
CA LYS A 237 -11.56 21.68 -7.10
C LYS A 237 -12.38 20.56 -6.46
N LEU A 238 -13.72 20.69 -6.47
CA LEU A 238 -14.62 19.64 -6.02
C LEU A 238 -14.46 18.37 -6.86
N LEU A 239 -14.37 18.51 -8.18
CA LEU A 239 -14.13 17.39 -9.09
C LEU A 239 -12.80 16.68 -8.77
N GLY A 240 -11.71 17.44 -8.61
CA GLY A 240 -10.41 16.91 -8.20
C GLY A 240 -10.48 16.16 -6.87
N PHE A 241 -11.22 16.69 -5.89
CA PHE A 241 -11.45 16.02 -4.60
C PHE A 241 -12.20 14.69 -4.76
N ILE A 242 -13.30 14.66 -5.51
CA ILE A 242 -14.06 13.43 -5.75
C ILE A 242 -13.18 12.36 -6.41
N ILE A 243 -12.41 12.74 -7.42
CA ILE A 243 -11.46 11.83 -8.10
C ILE A 243 -10.41 11.32 -7.10
N ALA A 244 -9.87 12.17 -6.24
CA ALA A 244 -8.90 11.77 -5.22
C ALA A 244 -9.50 10.79 -4.21
N VAL A 245 -10.73 11.02 -3.74
CA VAL A 245 -11.44 10.11 -2.81
C VAL A 245 -11.74 8.77 -3.47
N VAL A 246 -12.18 8.75 -4.72
CA VAL A 246 -12.39 7.52 -5.48
C VAL A 246 -11.07 6.78 -5.67
N GLY A 247 -10.01 7.49 -6.05
CA GLY A 247 -8.66 6.93 -6.14
C GLY A 247 -8.19 6.30 -4.83
N PHE A 248 -8.39 7.00 -3.69
CA PHE A 248 -8.10 6.48 -2.37
C PHE A 248 -8.91 5.20 -2.06
N ALA A 249 -10.22 5.21 -2.31
CA ALA A 249 -11.10 4.07 -2.07
C ALA A 249 -10.72 2.85 -2.92
N LEU A 250 -10.18 3.05 -4.13
CA LEU A 250 -9.65 1.97 -4.97
C LEU A 250 -8.27 1.49 -4.51
N CYS A 251 -7.47 2.34 -3.87
CA CYS A 251 -6.14 1.97 -3.36
C CYS A 251 -6.22 1.17 -2.05
N VAL A 252 -7.22 1.43 -1.20
CA VAL A 252 -7.41 0.76 0.09
C VAL A 252 -7.53 -0.77 0.00
N PRO A 253 -8.38 -1.35 -0.88
CA PRO A 253 -8.56 -2.79 -0.97
C PRO A 253 -7.54 -3.47 -1.90
N ALA A 254 -6.83 -2.72 -2.75
CA ALA A 254 -5.93 -3.26 -3.76
C ALA A 254 -4.50 -3.38 -3.26
N CYS A 255 -3.90 -4.55 -3.48
CA CYS A 255 -2.63 -4.95 -2.90
C CYS A 255 -1.84 -5.74 -3.96
N PRO A 256 -0.99 -5.08 -4.80
CA PRO A 256 -0.63 -3.66 -4.84
C PRO A 256 -1.71 -2.76 -5.51
N PRO A 257 -1.72 -1.44 -5.24
CA PRO A 257 -2.72 -0.51 -5.74
C PRO A 257 -2.48 -0.22 -7.22
N LEU A 258 -3.28 -0.85 -8.08
CA LEU A 258 -3.21 -0.66 -9.53
C LEU A 258 -3.68 0.75 -9.98
N HIS A 259 -4.46 1.43 -9.14
CA HIS A 259 -5.11 2.70 -9.46
C HIS A 259 -4.53 3.91 -8.69
N GLY A 260 -3.28 3.82 -8.22
CA GLY A 260 -2.59 4.92 -7.55
C GLY A 260 -2.53 6.21 -8.37
N SER A 261 -2.46 6.08 -9.70
CA SER A 261 -2.49 7.19 -10.65
C SER A 261 -3.77 8.04 -10.58
N VAL A 262 -4.93 7.42 -10.28
CA VAL A 262 -6.22 8.13 -10.15
C VAL A 262 -6.19 9.06 -8.94
N LEU A 263 -5.63 8.59 -7.82
CA LEU A 263 -5.45 9.41 -6.63
C LEU A 263 -4.53 10.60 -6.90
N ILE A 264 -3.37 10.34 -7.53
CA ILE A 264 -2.40 11.39 -7.88
C ILE A 264 -3.04 12.42 -8.81
N ALA A 265 -3.77 11.98 -9.84
CA ALA A 265 -4.47 12.87 -10.76
C ALA A 265 -5.50 13.76 -10.04
N GLY A 266 -6.28 13.20 -9.12
CA GLY A 266 -7.24 13.96 -8.32
C GLY A 266 -6.57 15.07 -7.49
N ILE A 267 -5.49 14.75 -6.80
CA ILE A 267 -4.73 15.74 -6.00
C ILE A 267 -4.08 16.80 -6.91
N ALA A 268 -3.55 16.40 -8.07
CA ALA A 268 -2.98 17.32 -9.04
C ALA A 268 -4.04 18.30 -9.59
N ILE A 269 -5.25 17.83 -9.90
CA ILE A 269 -6.36 18.70 -10.33
C ILE A 269 -6.70 19.73 -9.24
N MET A 270 -6.75 19.31 -7.98
CA MET A 270 -6.96 20.24 -6.85
C MET A 270 -5.85 21.29 -6.77
N ALA A 271 -4.59 20.90 -6.98
CA ALA A 271 -3.45 21.82 -6.95
C ALA A 271 -3.52 22.84 -8.09
N ILE A 272 -3.85 22.39 -9.31
CA ILE A 272 -4.05 23.26 -10.48
C ILE A 272 -5.20 24.24 -10.22
N ALA A 273 -6.35 23.77 -9.71
CA ALA A 273 -7.46 24.65 -9.36
C ALA A 273 -7.09 25.70 -8.30
N SER A 274 -6.25 25.32 -7.33
CA SER A 274 -5.74 26.23 -6.28
C SER A 274 -4.74 27.24 -6.84
N LEU A 275 -3.91 26.83 -7.81
CA LEU A 275 -2.98 27.72 -8.50
C LEU A 275 -3.72 28.75 -9.38
N LEU A 276 -4.71 28.30 -10.17
CA LEU A 276 -5.54 29.16 -11.01
C LEU A 276 -6.34 30.16 -10.17
N SER A 277 -6.88 29.73 -9.03
CA SER A 277 -7.58 30.63 -8.10
C SER A 277 -6.64 31.67 -7.48
N LEU A 278 -5.39 31.33 -7.16
CA LEU A 278 -4.40 32.29 -6.66
C LEU A 278 -4.08 33.34 -7.74
N ALA A 279 -3.82 32.90 -8.97
CA ALA A 279 -3.55 33.79 -10.10
C ALA A 279 -4.74 34.73 -10.36
N TYR A 280 -5.97 34.20 -10.32
CA TYR A 280 -7.18 34.98 -10.52
C TYR A 280 -7.37 36.06 -9.45
N VAL A 281 -7.19 35.72 -8.18
CA VAL A 281 -7.26 36.67 -7.05
C VAL A 281 -6.17 37.74 -7.17
N PHE A 282 -4.96 37.37 -7.61
CA PHE A 282 -3.87 38.32 -7.80
C PHE A 282 -4.15 39.32 -8.93
N ILE A 283 -4.59 38.82 -10.10
CA ILE A 283 -4.89 39.64 -11.28
C ILE A 283 -6.07 40.58 -11.01
N MET A 284 -7.16 40.09 -10.41
CA MET A 284 -8.28 40.98 -10.10
C MET A 284 -7.90 41.98 -9.01
N GLY A 285 -7.14 41.53 -8.01
CA GLY A 285 -6.63 42.40 -6.98
C GLY A 285 -5.82 43.56 -7.57
N SER A 286 -4.90 43.32 -8.50
CA SER A 286 -4.09 44.40 -9.08
C SER A 286 -4.93 45.42 -9.84
N ARG A 287 -5.97 45.01 -10.56
CA ARG A 287 -6.89 45.89 -11.32
C ARG A 287 -7.65 46.89 -10.44
N MET A 288 -7.98 46.53 -9.20
CA MET A 288 -8.70 47.44 -8.29
C MET A 288 -7.84 48.57 -7.71
N LYS A 289 -6.53 48.60 -7.98
CA LYS A 289 -5.63 49.67 -7.52
C LYS A 289 -5.72 50.94 -8.39
N ASP A 290 -6.42 50.89 -9.52
CA ASP A 290 -6.46 51.95 -10.53
C ASP A 290 -7.69 52.88 -10.42
N HIS A 291 -8.50 52.79 -9.36
CA HIS A 291 -9.54 53.79 -9.08
C HIS A 291 -9.02 54.84 -8.08
N PRO A 292 -8.84 56.11 -8.50
CA PRO A 292 -8.46 57.16 -7.58
C PRO A 292 -9.58 57.35 -6.56
N ARG A 293 -9.22 57.49 -5.28
CA ARG A 293 -10.15 57.93 -4.23
C ARG A 293 -10.79 59.25 -4.67
N PRO A 294 -12.11 59.34 -4.84
CA PRO A 294 -12.74 60.60 -5.16
C PRO A 294 -12.77 61.47 -3.89
N GLY A 295 -12.10 62.62 -3.97
CA GLY A 295 -12.43 63.83 -3.23
C GLY A 295 -12.10 63.88 -1.74
N MET A 296 -10.95 64.44 -1.41
CA MET A 296 -10.95 65.52 -0.43
C MET A 296 -10.50 66.81 -1.12
N GLN A 297 -11.48 67.59 -1.56
CA GLN A 297 -11.35 69.03 -1.72
C GLN A 297 -12.55 69.70 -1.04
N LYS A 298 -12.21 70.80 -0.37
CA LYS A 298 -13.03 71.80 0.36
C LYS A 298 -13.33 71.40 1.80
N GLU A 299 -12.99 72.19 2.81
CA GLU A 299 -12.73 73.65 2.89
C GLU A 299 -11.67 73.95 3.94
#